data_AF-A0A0C9T512-F1
#
_entry.id   AF-A0A0C9T512-F1
#
_cell.length_a   1.000
_cell.length_b   1.000
_cell.length_c   1.000
_cell.angle_alpha   90.00
_cell.angle_beta   90.00
_cell.angle_gamma   90.00
#
_symmetry.space_group_name_H-M   'P 1'
#
loop_
_entity.id
_entity.type
_entity.pdbx_description
1 polymer ?
#
loop_
_entity_poly.entity_id
_entity_poly.type
_entity_poly.pdbx_seq_one_letter_code
_entity_poly.pdbx_strand_id
1 'polypeptide(L)'
;MSISTEVFAKALQIRKAFVGVGYTLLVYEFLLTIDDELQHIWWAPWTVVKATFLANRYLNLVNQTVIVLEEFDIIGHGAQSRFYLASWVIIIVCVESMHIFVITRAWAIWGRQQKMAIRLAAGYIIYIGTLIGVGIYLMNTRICE
;
A
#
# COMPACT_ATOMS: atom_id res chain seq x y z
N MET A 1 24.48 0.58 -23.76
CA MET A 1 23.89 -0.75 -24.02
C MET A 1 22.42 -0.52 -24.35
N SER A 2 22.02 -0.58 -25.63
CA SER A 2 20.63 -0.34 -26.02
C SER A 2 19.78 -1.55 -25.62
N ILE A 3 18.85 -1.33 -24.70
CA ILE A 3 17.84 -2.34 -24.33
C ILE A 3 17.04 -2.65 -25.60
N SER A 4 16.95 -3.93 -25.97
CA SER A 4 16.13 -4.32 -27.12
C SER A 4 14.67 -3.96 -26.85
N THR A 5 14.02 -3.37 -27.85
CA THR A 5 12.62 -2.92 -27.77
C THR A 5 11.68 -4.06 -27.36
N GLU A 6 12.00 -5.30 -27.75
CA GLU A 6 11.26 -6.49 -27.36
C GLU A 6 11.32 -6.79 -25.85
N VAL A 7 12.49 -6.61 -25.22
CA VAL A 7 12.65 -6.81 -23.77
C VAL A 7 11.85 -5.75 -23.01
N PHE A 8 11.91 -4.50 -23.47
CA PHE A 8 11.12 -3.42 -22.90
C PHE A 8 9.61 -3.67 -23.02
N ALA A 9 9.14 -4.09 -24.20
CA ALA A 9 7.74 -4.41 -24.43
C ALA A 9 7.25 -5.55 -23.54
N LYS A 10 8.04 -6.63 -23.38
CA LYS A 10 7.70 -7.73 -22.47
C LYS A 10 7.63 -7.28 -21.02
N ALA A 11 8.60 -6.49 -20.55
CA ALA A 11 8.60 -5.95 -19.19
C ALA A 11 7.36 -5.08 -18.93
N LEU A 12 6.97 -4.25 -19.90
CA LEU A 12 5.76 -3.44 -19.83
C LEU A 12 4.50 -4.32 -19.72
N GLN A 13 4.36 -5.34 -20.59
CA GLN A 13 3.20 -6.25 -20.55
C GLN A 13 3.09 -6.98 -19.20
N ILE A 14 4.21 -7.44 -18.66
CA ILE A 14 4.26 -8.08 -17.34
C ILE A 14 3.76 -7.10 -16.27
N ARG A 15 4.27 -5.86 -16.25
CA ARG A 15 3.84 -4.84 -15.30
C ARG A 15 2.32 -4.59 -15.39
N LYS A 16 1.78 -4.39 -16.59
CA LYS A 16 0.34 -4.15 -16.79
C LYS A 16 -0.50 -5.32 -16.30
N ALA A 17 -0.08 -6.55 -16.57
CA ALA A 17 -0.76 -7.76 -16.11
C ALA A 17 -0.79 -7.84 -14.57
N PHE A 18 0.34 -7.62 -13.90
CA PHE A 18 0.41 -7.62 -12.44
C PHE A 18 -0.48 -6.55 -11.81
N VAL A 19 -0.45 -5.32 -12.36
CA VAL A 19 -1.30 -4.21 -11.90
C VAL A 19 -2.78 -4.55 -12.06
N GLY A 20 -3.19 -5.07 -13.22
CA GLY A 20 -4.57 -5.46 -13.48
C GLY A 20 -5.07 -6.59 -12.57
N VAL A 21 -4.26 -7.64 -12.39
CA VAL A 21 -4.61 -8.77 -11.50
C VAL A 21 -4.70 -8.31 -10.05
N GLY A 22 -3.72 -7.54 -9.58
CA GLY A 22 -3.71 -7.00 -8.21
C GLY A 22 -4.91 -6.10 -7.94
N TYR A 23 -5.27 -5.24 -8.89
CA TYR A 23 -6.46 -4.39 -8.79
C TYR A 23 -7.76 -5.20 -8.76
N THR A 24 -7.86 -6.23 -9.61
CA THR A 24 -9.05 -7.10 -9.63
C THR A 24 -9.23 -7.79 -8.28
N LEU A 25 -8.14 -8.30 -7.70
CA LEU A 25 -8.18 -8.93 -6.37
C LEU A 25 -8.58 -7.92 -5.29
N LEU A 26 -8.02 -6.70 -5.33
CA LEU A 26 -8.37 -5.62 -4.40
C LEU A 26 -9.87 -5.29 -4.45
N VAL A 27 -10.43 -5.15 -5.66
CA VAL A 27 -11.86 -4.88 -5.85
C VAL A 27 -12.70 -6.07 -5.39
N TYR A 28 -12.26 -7.29 -5.67
CA TYR A 28 -12.95 -8.51 -5.24
C TYR A 28 -13.03 -8.61 -3.71
N GLU A 29 -11.92 -8.43 -3.02
CA GLU A 29 -11.89 -8.38 -1.55
C GLU A 29 -12.74 -7.24 -1.00
N PHE A 30 -12.75 -6.09 -1.69
CA PHE A 30 -13.59 -4.96 -1.33
C PHE A 30 -15.08 -5.33 -1.36
N LEU A 31 -15.54 -5.93 -2.47
CA LEU A 31 -16.93 -6.34 -2.65
C LEU A 31 -17.34 -7.42 -1.66
N LEU A 32 -16.46 -8.36 -1.34
CA LEU A 32 -16.78 -9.44 -0.40
C LEU A 32 -16.99 -8.91 1.03
N THR A 33 -16.30 -7.84 1.40
CA THR A 33 -16.28 -7.35 2.79
C THR A 33 -17.09 -6.07 3.01
N ILE A 34 -17.67 -5.48 1.96
CA ILE A 34 -18.44 -4.23 2.08
C ILE A 34 -19.75 -4.42 2.85
N ASP A 35 -20.44 -5.55 2.67
CA ASP A 35 -21.71 -5.82 3.35
C ASP A 35 -21.50 -5.92 4.86
N ASP A 36 -20.49 -6.68 5.28
CA ASP A 36 -20.08 -6.78 6.67
C ASP A 36 -19.59 -5.43 7.22
N GLU A 37 -18.86 -4.65 6.42
CA GLU A 37 -18.38 -3.33 6.81
C GLU A 37 -19.54 -2.36 7.06
N LEU A 38 -20.54 -2.33 6.18
CA LEU A 38 -21.74 -1.51 6.32
C LEU A 38 -22.53 -1.86 7.58
N GLN A 39 -22.61 -3.14 7.93
CA GLN A 39 -23.34 -3.56 9.12
C GLN A 39 -22.57 -3.29 10.43
N HIS A 40 -21.25 -3.55 10.45
CA HIS A 40 -20.48 -3.56 11.70
C HIS A 40 -19.68 -2.28 11.93
N ILE A 41 -19.18 -1.63 10.88
CA ILE A 41 -18.27 -0.50 11.00
C ILE A 41 -19.03 0.81 10.84
N TRP A 42 -19.94 0.93 9.87
CA TRP A 42 -20.61 2.22 9.61
C TRP A 42 -21.46 2.71 10.78
N TRP A 43 -22.20 1.80 11.44
CA TRP A 43 -23.04 2.11 12.60
C TRP A 43 -22.28 2.25 13.92
N ALA A 44 -21.02 1.81 13.98
CA ALA A 44 -20.19 1.95 15.18
C ALA A 44 -19.80 3.42 15.44
N PRO A 45 -19.57 3.82 16.71
CA PRO A 45 -19.11 5.17 17.02
C PRO A 45 -17.78 5.49 16.33
N TRP A 46 -17.59 6.76 15.97
CA TRP A 46 -16.34 7.22 15.36
C TRP A 46 -15.19 7.10 16.36
N THR A 47 -14.25 6.23 16.03
CA THR A 47 -12.97 6.08 16.74
C THR A 47 -11.84 6.41 15.78
N VAL A 48 -10.68 6.78 16.32
CA VAL A 48 -9.47 7.01 15.52
C VAL A 48 -9.15 5.78 14.67
N VAL A 49 -9.29 4.58 15.25
CA VAL A 49 -9.07 3.31 14.54
C VAL A 49 -10.03 3.15 13.35
N LYS A 50 -11.33 3.44 13.54
CA LYS A 50 -12.31 3.41 12.45
C LYS A 50 -11.97 4.42 11.35
N ALA A 51 -11.63 5.66 11.72
CA ALA A 51 -11.28 6.69 10.76
C ALA A 51 -10.04 6.32 9.94
N THR A 52 -8.98 5.85 10.60
CA THR A 52 -7.76 5.41 9.93
C THR A 52 -8.02 4.21 9.03
N PHE A 53 -8.79 3.21 9.50
CA PHE A 53 -9.15 2.04 8.70
C PHE A 53 -9.90 2.43 7.42
N LEU A 54 -10.97 3.22 7.55
CA LEU A 54 -11.77 3.64 6.40
C LEU A 54 -10.93 4.50 5.46
N ALA A 55 -10.19 5.49 5.97
CA ALA A 55 -9.31 6.32 5.15
C ALA A 55 -8.32 5.46 4.36
N ASN A 56 -7.68 4.48 5.01
CA ASN A 56 -6.74 3.59 4.34
C ASN A 56 -7.39 2.80 3.20
N ARG A 57 -8.54 2.20 3.49
CA ARG A 57 -9.25 1.34 2.55
C ARG A 57 -9.72 2.11 1.32
N TYR A 58 -10.41 3.24 1.51
CA TYR A 58 -10.96 4.01 0.40
C TYR A 58 -9.90 4.81 -0.33
N LEU A 59 -8.90 5.39 0.36
CA LEU A 59 -7.80 6.10 -0.31
C LEU A 59 -6.96 5.13 -1.14
N ASN A 60 -6.66 3.94 -0.64
CA ASN A 60 -5.92 2.94 -1.41
C ASN A 60 -6.72 2.49 -2.64
N LEU A 61 -8.02 2.22 -2.48
CA LEU A 61 -8.88 1.80 -3.60
C LEU A 61 -8.95 2.87 -4.71
N VAL A 62 -9.14 4.14 -4.33
CA VAL A 62 -9.14 5.26 -5.27
C VAL A 62 -7.78 5.40 -5.94
N ASN A 63 -6.69 5.41 -5.16
CA ASN A 63 -5.34 5.57 -5.68
C ASN A 63 -4.96 4.46 -6.68
N GLN A 64 -5.25 3.20 -6.35
CA GLN A 64 -5.01 2.07 -7.25
C GLN A 64 -5.87 2.14 -8.51
N THR A 65 -7.12 2.64 -8.41
CA THR A 65 -7.97 2.87 -9.58
C THR A 65 -7.32 3.88 -10.53
N VAL A 66 -6.80 4.99 -10.01
CA VAL A 66 -6.14 6.01 -10.86
C VAL A 66 -4.87 5.45 -11.50
N ILE A 67 -4.05 4.71 -10.75
CA ILE A 67 -2.83 4.06 -11.28
C ILE A 67 -3.17 3.12 -12.44
N VAL A 68 -4.20 2.29 -12.28
CA VAL A 68 -4.66 1.37 -13.33
C VAL A 68 -5.13 2.15 -14.56
N LEU A 69 -5.97 3.18 -14.38
CA LEU A 69 -6.48 3.99 -15.48
C LEU A 69 -5.35 4.69 -16.26
N GLU A 70 -4.31 5.16 -15.57
CA GLU A 70 -3.12 5.74 -16.21
C GLU A 70 -2.30 4.66 -16.94
N GLU A 71 -2.11 3.49 -16.34
CA GLU A 71 -1.34 2.39 -16.91
C GLU A 71 -1.95 1.86 -18.23
N PHE A 72 -3.27 1.88 -18.33
CA PHE A 72 -4.02 1.51 -19.53
C PHE A 72 -4.27 2.67 -20.50
N ASP A 73 -3.66 3.85 -20.25
CA ASP A 73 -3.76 5.06 -21.09
C ASP A 73 -5.21 5.54 -21.31
N ILE A 74 -6.09 5.31 -20.32
CA ILE A 74 -7.51 5.70 -20.41
C ILE A 74 -7.69 7.19 -20.11
N ILE A 75 -6.94 7.71 -19.14
CA ILE A 75 -7.01 9.11 -18.68
C ILE A 75 -5.90 9.99 -19.30
N GLY A 76 -5.06 9.42 -20.17
CA GLY A 76 -3.92 10.08 -20.81
C GLY A 76 -2.77 10.39 -19.85
N HIS A 77 -1.53 10.36 -20.35
CA HIS A 77 -0.30 10.66 -19.61
C HIS A 77 -0.12 12.14 -19.18
N GLY A 78 -1.21 12.85 -18.90
CA GLY A 78 -1.20 14.29 -18.61
C GLY A 78 -0.74 14.66 -17.19
N ALA A 79 -0.54 13.69 -16.29
CA ALA A 79 -0.30 13.95 -14.88
C ALA A 79 1.20 13.91 -14.52
N GLN A 80 1.72 15.11 -14.24
CA GLN A 80 3.05 15.47 -13.73
C GLN A 80 3.66 14.49 -12.71
N SER A 81 4.99 14.55 -12.54
CA SER A 81 5.78 13.94 -11.46
C SER A 81 5.16 14.05 -10.05
N ARG A 82 4.34 15.07 -9.80
CA ARG A 82 3.57 15.26 -8.57
C ARG A 82 2.54 14.16 -8.32
N PHE A 83 1.87 13.65 -9.36
CA PHE A 83 0.92 12.56 -9.24
C PHE A 83 1.60 11.26 -8.82
N TYR A 84 2.73 10.94 -9.45
CA TYR A 84 3.55 9.80 -9.06
C TYR A 84 4.01 9.92 -7.62
N LEU A 85 4.56 11.08 -7.23
CA LEU A 85 5.00 11.31 -5.85
C LEU A 85 3.85 11.17 -4.85
N ALA A 86 2.68 11.73 -5.14
CA ALA A 86 1.48 11.58 -4.30
C ALA A 86 1.03 10.12 -4.19
N SER A 87 1.02 9.39 -5.31
CA SER A 87 0.65 7.97 -5.36
C SER A 87 1.58 7.11 -4.51
N TRP A 88 2.90 7.34 -4.60
CA TRP A 88 3.90 6.66 -3.77
C TRP A 88 3.73 6.95 -2.28
N VAL A 89 3.48 8.22 -1.91
CA VAL A 89 3.23 8.61 -0.53
C VAL A 89 1.97 7.91 0.01
N ILE A 90 0.88 7.89 -0.77
CA ILE A 90 -0.37 7.23 -0.37
C ILE A 90 -0.14 5.72 -0.18
N ILE A 91 0.56 5.05 -1.10
CA ILE A 91 0.88 3.63 -0.97
C ILE A 91 1.66 3.35 0.32
N ILE A 92 2.70 4.14 0.62
CA ILE A 92 3.48 3.99 1.86
C ILE A 92 2.58 4.15 3.07
N VAL A 93 1.82 5.26 3.15
CA VAL A 93 0.90 5.50 4.28
C VAL A 93 -0.10 4.35 4.45
N CYS A 94 -0.57 3.78 3.34
CA CYS A 94 -1.48 2.64 3.39
C CYS A 94 -0.82 1.39 3.98
N VAL A 95 0.35 1.04 3.47
CA VAL A 95 1.12 -0.12 3.94
C VAL A 95 1.50 0.04 5.43
N GLU A 96 1.95 1.22 5.87
CA GLU A 96 2.32 1.45 7.27
C GLU A 96 1.11 1.33 8.21
N SER A 97 -0.05 1.83 7.78
CA SER A 97 -1.28 1.72 8.56
C SER A 97 -1.73 0.27 8.73
N MET A 98 -1.54 -0.58 7.70
CA MET A 98 -1.84 -2.01 7.81
C MET A 98 -0.95 -2.71 8.85
N HIS A 99 0.35 -2.39 8.90
CA HIS A 99 1.26 -2.96 9.88
C HIS A 99 0.86 -2.57 11.31
N ILE A 100 0.55 -1.30 11.54
CA ILE A 100 0.08 -0.81 12.84
C ILE A 100 -1.22 -1.51 13.25
N PHE A 101 -2.13 -1.75 12.31
CA PHE A 101 -3.37 -2.47 12.57
C PHE A 101 -3.10 -3.93 12.98
N VAL A 102 -2.23 -4.65 12.26
CA VAL A 102 -1.84 -6.03 12.60
C VAL A 102 -1.20 -6.09 13.97
N ILE A 103 -0.30 -5.17 14.31
CA ILE A 103 0.36 -5.09 15.63
C ILE A 103 -0.66 -4.85 16.73
N THR A 104 -1.61 -3.95 16.51
CA THR A 104 -2.66 -3.62 17.49
C THR A 104 -3.56 -4.83 17.75
N ARG A 105 -3.97 -5.54 16.69
CA ARG A 105 -4.78 -6.75 16.79
C ARG A 105 -4.03 -7.89 17.49
N ALA A 106 -2.77 -8.09 17.12
CA ALA A 106 -1.86 -9.01 17.79
C ALA A 106 -1.83 -8.71 19.29
N TRP A 107 -1.51 -7.47 19.67
CA TRP A 107 -1.43 -7.06 21.07
C TRP A 107 -2.73 -7.30 21.86
N ALA A 108 -3.89 -7.10 21.22
CA ALA A 108 -5.18 -7.41 21.82
C ALA A 108 -5.39 -8.91 22.08
N ILE A 109 -4.98 -9.79 21.15
CA ILE A 109 -5.07 -11.26 21.29
C ILE A 109 -4.20 -11.74 22.46
N TRP A 110 -3.02 -11.16 22.65
CA TRP A 110 -2.13 -11.48 23.79
C TRP A 110 -2.53 -10.81 25.11
N GLY A 111 -3.80 -10.42 25.26
CA GLY A 111 -4.35 -9.92 26.52
C GLY A 111 -3.78 -8.56 26.95
N ARG A 112 -3.37 -7.71 25.99
CA ARG A 112 -2.85 -6.35 26.22
C ARG A 112 -1.62 -6.28 27.15
N GLN A 113 -0.84 -7.36 27.27
CA GLN A 113 0.36 -7.36 28.09
C GLN A 113 1.42 -6.39 27.53
N GLN A 114 1.91 -5.45 28.36
CA GLN A 114 2.90 -4.45 27.94
C GLN A 114 4.21 -5.08 27.44
N LYS A 115 4.62 -6.21 28.02
CA LYS A 115 5.80 -6.97 27.56
C LYS A 115 5.67 -7.48 26.12
N MET A 116 4.45 -7.75 25.67
CA MET A 116 4.19 -8.16 24.27
C MET A 116 4.16 -6.95 23.35
N ALA A 117 3.56 -5.83 23.79
CA ALA A 117 3.59 -4.58 23.02
C ALA A 117 5.03 -4.11 22.76
N ILE A 118 5.91 -4.15 23.77
CA ILE A 118 7.32 -3.77 23.60
C ILE A 118 8.02 -4.66 22.57
N ARG A 119 7.78 -5.98 22.61
CA ARG A 119 8.36 -6.91 21.64
C ARG A 119 7.89 -6.65 20.20
N LEU A 120 6.58 -6.42 20.03
CA LEU A 120 6.00 -6.12 18.71
C LEU A 120 6.49 -4.75 18.19
N ALA A 121 6.55 -3.74 19.05
CA ALA A 121 7.06 -2.42 18.70
C ALA A 121 8.55 -2.46 18.34
N ALA A 122 9.36 -3.21 19.08
CA ALA A 122 10.78 -3.40 18.75
C ALA A 122 10.96 -4.08 17.38
N GLY A 123 10.17 -5.11 17.08
CA GLY A 123 10.18 -5.76 15.77
C GLY A 123 9.79 -4.81 14.64
N TYR A 124 8.77 -3.96 14.87
CA TYR A 124 8.35 -2.94 13.92
C TYR A 124 9.43 -1.87 13.68
N ILE A 125 10.09 -1.39 14.73
CA ILE A 125 11.19 -0.41 14.61
C ILE A 125 12.35 -1.00 13.80
N ILE A 126 12.69 -2.27 14.03
CA ILE A 126 13.72 -2.97 13.25
C ILE A 126 13.32 -3.04 11.78
N TYR A 127 12.07 -3.40 11.48
CA TYR A 127 11.52 -3.45 10.12
C TYR A 127 11.62 -2.09 9.40
N ILE A 128 11.21 -0.99 10.06
CA ILE A 128 11.34 0.36 9.48
C ILE A 128 12.80 0.72 9.25
N GLY A 129 13.67 0.39 10.21
CA GLY A 129 15.11 0.62 10.10
C GLY A 129 15.74 -0.10 8.91
N THR A 130 15.37 -1.36 8.67
CA THR A 130 15.88 -2.11 7.52
C THR A 130 15.37 -1.55 6.19
N LEU A 131 14.10 -1.15 6.11
CA LEU A 131 13.54 -0.52 4.91
C LEU A 131 14.25 0.79 4.56
N ILE A 132 14.45 1.67 5.54
CA ILE A 132 15.16 2.94 5.34
C ILE A 132 16.61 2.66 4.93
N GLY A 133 17.29 1.74 5.62
CA GLY A 133 18.68 1.38 5.31
C GLY A 133 18.86 0.86 3.89
N VAL A 134 17.99 -0.05 3.45
CA VAL A 134 17.99 -0.56 2.07
C VAL A 134 17.66 0.55 1.07
N GLY A 135 16.69 1.41 1.37
CA GLY A 135 16.34 2.54 0.51
C GLY A 135 17.51 3.50 0.28
N ILE A 136 18.22 3.86 1.34
CA ILE A 136 19.43 4.71 1.25
C ILE A 136 20.53 4.00 0.46
N TYR A 137 20.76 2.71 0.73
CA TYR A 137 21.77 1.93 0.00
C TYR A 137 21.49 1.90 -1.50
N LEU A 138 20.24 1.62 -1.90
CA LEU A 138 19.84 1.59 -3.30
C LEU A 138 19.90 2.97 -3.96
N MET A 139 19.58 4.05 -3.23
CA MET A 139 19.70 5.40 -3.76
C MET A 139 21.16 5.78 -4.00
N ASN A 140 22.05 5.39 -3.10
CA ASN A 140 23.48 5.65 -3.24
C ASN A 140 24.11 4.86 -4.40
N THR A 141 23.70 3.60 -4.64
CA THR A 141 24.21 2.82 -5.77
C THR A 141 23.71 3.33 -7.11
N ARG A 142 22.44 3.78 -7.19
CA ARG A 142 21.86 4.42 -8.39
C ARG A 142 22.52 5.74 -8.80
N ILE A 143 23.19 6.44 -7.87
CA ILE A 143 23.92 7.69 -8.15
C ILE A 143 25.32 7.41 -8.72
N CYS A 144 25.86 6.20 -8.52
CA CYS A 144 27.19 5.82 -8.97
C CYS A 144 27.24 5.12 -10.35
N GLU A 145 26.07 4.79 -10.93
CA GLU A 145 25.92 4.25 -12.29
C GLU A 145 25.47 5.34 -13.28
#